data_AF-A0A183L0S4-F1
#
_entry.id   AF-A0A183L0S4-F1
#
_cell.length_a   1.000
_cell.length_b   1.000
_cell.length_c   1.000
_cell.angle_alpha   90.00
_cell.angle_beta   90.00
_cell.angle_gamma   90.00
#
_symmetry.space_group_name_H-M   'P 1'
#
loop_
_entity.id
_entity.type
_entity.pdbx_description
1 polymer ?
#
loop_
_entity_poly.entity_id
_entity_poly.type
_entity_poly.pdbx_seq_one_letter_code
_entity_poly.pdbx_strand_id
1 'polypeptide(L)'
;MAGHSPPGGLSAINVAVCTIEKANSLVNRLIEEERLDELGIVVVDELHLIGDTHRGYLLELLLTKLIFYSRRISNFKHTNEIKILENSQSSLSKCCDSKAYGIQIVGMSATLPNLKSLGQWLNAEFYKIVKSASKDDSSTQQLLSECLEPADNLPLDPQLTSDTELNMIDEDGVFALCFDTLLNGHGVLVFCPTKQWCEQLADTMARQIFILTQSYFSASHQNDHNQSDANIGNSTYKNSDDHSVQSNIGTRLALQLDRVGLVTCVEQLKRCPAGLDTILARCLGYGVAFHHAG
;
A
#
# COMPACT_ATOMS: atom_id res chain seq x y z
N MET A 1 8.12 12.66 -14.67
CA MET A 1 8.92 11.72 -13.86
C MET A 1 9.97 11.08 -14.75
N ALA A 2 11.24 11.18 -14.36
CA ALA A 2 12.34 10.55 -15.09
C ALA A 2 12.22 9.03 -14.94
N GLY A 3 11.90 8.34 -16.03
CA GLY A 3 11.90 6.88 -16.03
C GLY A 3 13.33 6.37 -16.17
N HIS A 4 13.87 5.72 -15.14
CA HIS A 4 15.10 4.95 -15.30
C HIS A 4 14.84 3.84 -16.32
N SER A 5 15.56 3.87 -17.43
CA SER A 5 15.52 2.80 -18.42
C SER A 5 16.74 1.92 -18.20
N PRO A 6 16.59 0.58 -18.20
CA PRO A 6 17.74 -0.30 -18.06
C PRO A 6 18.73 -0.07 -19.21
N PRO A 7 20.04 -0.12 -18.95
CA PRO A 7 21.04 -0.10 -20.02
C PRO A 7 20.78 -1.29 -20.96
N GLY A 8 20.60 -1.02 -22.26
CA GLY A 8 20.20 -2.02 -23.25
C GLY A 8 18.69 -2.12 -23.53
N GLY A 9 17.84 -1.38 -22.81
CA GLY A 9 16.40 -1.32 -23.09
C GLY A 9 15.65 -2.62 -22.79
N LEU A 10 14.54 -2.86 -23.50
CA LEU A 10 13.67 -4.02 -23.23
C LEU A 10 14.34 -5.35 -23.59
N SER A 11 15.26 -5.37 -24.55
CA SER A 11 15.97 -6.59 -24.97
C SER A 11 16.96 -7.10 -23.93
N ALA A 12 17.36 -6.27 -22.97
CA ALA A 12 18.31 -6.65 -21.91
C ALA A 12 17.63 -7.24 -20.66
N ILE A 13 16.30 -7.33 -20.63
CA ILE A 13 15.54 -7.73 -19.44
C ILE A 13 14.52 -8.82 -19.76
N ASN A 14 14.16 -9.61 -18.75
CA ASN A 14 13.12 -10.65 -18.87
C ASN A 14 11.79 -10.24 -18.22
N VAL A 15 11.81 -9.31 -17.26
CA VAL A 15 10.61 -8.80 -16.55
C VAL A 15 10.70 -7.29 -16.45
N ALA A 16 9.63 -6.59 -16.85
CA ALA A 16 9.52 -5.14 -16.75
C ALA A 16 8.35 -4.76 -15.84
N VAL A 17 8.61 -3.97 -14.80
CA VAL A 17 7.58 -3.40 -13.92
C VAL A 17 7.41 -1.93 -14.27
N CYS A 18 6.18 -1.51 -14.56
CA CYS A 18 5.92 -0.15 -15.05
C CYS A 18 4.50 0.33 -14.70
N THR A 19 4.32 1.65 -14.64
CA THR A 19 2.99 2.26 -14.51
C THR A 19 2.18 2.11 -15.80
N ILE A 20 0.87 2.33 -15.74
CA ILE A 20 -0.05 2.24 -16.88
C ILE A 20 0.45 3.08 -18.08
N GLU A 21 0.89 4.31 -17.82
CA GLU A 21 1.38 5.25 -18.84
C GLU A 21 2.65 4.73 -19.53
N LYS A 22 3.58 4.19 -18.72
CA LYS A 22 4.85 3.68 -19.22
C LYS A 22 4.66 2.36 -19.97
N ALA A 23 3.80 1.47 -19.48
CA ALA A 23 3.42 0.24 -20.17
C ALA A 23 2.81 0.54 -21.55
N ASN A 24 1.89 1.51 -21.62
CA ASN A 24 1.24 1.90 -22.87
C ASN A 24 2.26 2.40 -23.91
N SER A 25 3.23 3.20 -23.46
CA SER A 25 4.33 3.70 -24.28
C SER A 25 5.28 2.59 -24.74
N LEU A 26 5.60 1.61 -23.89
CA LEU A 26 6.44 0.46 -24.24
C LEU A 26 5.75 -0.43 -25.30
N VAL A 27 4.45 -0.70 -25.14
CA VAL A 27 3.68 -1.47 -26.13
C VAL A 27 3.63 -0.75 -27.48
N ASN A 28 3.44 0.58 -27.50
CA ASN A 28 3.49 1.35 -28.75
C ASN A 28 4.85 1.19 -29.46
N ARG A 29 5.94 1.33 -28.72
CA ARG A 29 7.29 1.15 -29.28
C ARG A 29 7.49 -0.26 -29.83
N LEU A 30 7.05 -1.30 -29.11
CA LEU A 30 7.15 -2.68 -29.61
C LEU A 30 6.31 -2.93 -30.87
N ILE A 31 5.16 -2.26 -31.00
CA ILE A 31 4.35 -2.32 -32.22
C ILE A 31 5.07 -1.61 -33.38
N GLU A 32 5.60 -0.41 -33.14
CA GLU A 32 6.35 0.38 -34.14
C GLU A 32 7.61 -0.35 -34.63
N GLU A 33 8.29 -1.07 -33.75
CA GLU A 33 9.49 -1.85 -34.06
C GLU A 33 9.20 -3.27 -34.58
N GLU A 34 7.92 -3.66 -34.74
CA GLU A 34 7.52 -5.03 -35.13
C GLU A 34 8.07 -6.14 -34.21
N ARG A 35 8.21 -5.85 -32.92
CA ARG A 35 8.82 -6.71 -31.89
C ARG A 35 7.87 -7.11 -30.77
N LEU A 36 6.58 -6.89 -30.94
CA LEU A 36 5.58 -7.23 -29.92
C LEU A 36 5.51 -8.74 -29.65
N ASP A 37 5.97 -9.59 -30.58
CA ASP A 37 6.13 -11.05 -30.41
C ASP A 37 7.14 -11.44 -29.31
N GLU A 38 7.96 -10.50 -28.82
CA GLU A 38 8.85 -10.73 -27.67
C GLU A 38 8.09 -10.77 -26.33
N LEU A 39 6.87 -10.21 -26.29
CA LEU A 39 6.07 -10.11 -25.07
C LEU A 39 5.22 -11.37 -24.86
N GLY A 40 5.57 -12.18 -23.86
CA GLY A 40 4.83 -13.42 -23.55
C GLY A 40 3.59 -13.22 -22.68
N ILE A 41 3.67 -12.30 -21.71
CA ILE A 41 2.61 -12.09 -20.70
C ILE A 41 2.54 -10.62 -20.29
N VAL A 42 1.32 -10.16 -20.01
CA VAL A 42 1.04 -8.87 -19.35
C VAL A 42 0.20 -9.12 -18.11
N VAL A 43 0.77 -8.78 -16.95
CA VAL A 43 0.07 -8.81 -15.66
C VAL A 43 -0.40 -7.40 -15.34
N VAL A 44 -1.72 -7.23 -15.20
CA VAL A 44 -2.33 -5.97 -14.79
C VAL A 44 -2.78 -6.13 -13.34
N ASP A 45 -2.05 -5.51 -12.44
CA ASP A 45 -2.50 -5.31 -11.08
C ASP A 45 -3.49 -4.15 -11.00
N GLU A 46 -4.41 -4.21 -10.05
CA GLU A 46 -5.51 -3.25 -9.88
C GLU A 46 -6.30 -2.95 -11.16
N LEU A 47 -6.73 -4.01 -11.86
CA LEU A 47 -7.53 -3.91 -13.08
C LEU A 47 -8.82 -3.09 -12.91
N HIS A 48 -9.33 -2.89 -11.67
CA HIS A 48 -10.43 -1.96 -11.41
C HIS A 48 -10.13 -0.50 -11.78
N LEU A 49 -8.86 -0.12 -11.90
CA LEU A 49 -8.44 1.19 -12.38
C LEU A 49 -8.84 1.44 -13.85
N ILE A 50 -9.33 0.44 -14.58
CA ILE A 50 -9.90 0.65 -15.91
C ILE A 50 -11.09 1.64 -15.88
N GLY A 51 -11.81 1.71 -14.75
CA GLY A 51 -12.90 2.66 -14.54
C GLY A 51 -12.45 4.05 -14.05
N ASP A 52 -11.15 4.27 -13.85
CA ASP A 52 -10.64 5.56 -13.39
C ASP A 52 -10.79 6.64 -14.48
N THR A 53 -11.37 7.78 -14.11
CA THR A 53 -11.70 8.87 -15.06
C THR A 53 -10.49 9.60 -15.61
N HIS A 54 -9.35 9.57 -14.92
CA HIS A 54 -8.15 10.32 -15.31
C HIS A 54 -7.19 9.47 -16.14
N ARG A 55 -7.01 8.20 -15.80
CA ARG A 55 -6.00 7.33 -16.42
C ARG A 55 -6.51 5.94 -16.85
N GLY A 56 -7.73 5.56 -16.49
CA GLY A 56 -8.29 4.24 -16.84
C GLY A 56 -8.36 3.99 -18.35
N TYR A 57 -8.59 5.04 -19.14
CA TYR A 57 -8.60 4.95 -20.60
C TYR A 57 -7.27 4.46 -21.20
N LEU A 58 -6.13 4.73 -20.54
CA LEU A 58 -4.82 4.25 -21.00
C LEU A 58 -4.69 2.74 -20.81
N LEU A 59 -5.27 2.21 -19.72
CA LEU A 59 -5.30 0.78 -19.47
C LEU A 59 -6.22 0.06 -20.47
N GLU A 60 -7.39 0.63 -20.74
CA GLU A 60 -8.29 0.14 -21.79
C GLU A 60 -7.62 0.12 -23.16
N LEU A 61 -6.93 1.20 -23.53
CA LEU A 61 -6.20 1.31 -24.79
C LEU A 61 -5.04 0.31 -24.88
N LEU A 62 -4.28 0.12 -23.80
CA LEU A 62 -3.21 -0.86 -23.72
C LEU A 62 -3.74 -2.27 -23.99
N LEU A 63 -4.79 -2.68 -23.26
CA LEU A 63 -5.39 -4.01 -23.36
C LEU A 63 -5.99 -4.24 -24.74
N THR A 64 -6.67 -3.23 -25.30
CA THR A 64 -7.25 -3.29 -26.65
C THR A 64 -6.20 -3.57 -27.72
N LYS A 65 -5.02 -2.93 -27.66
CA LYS A 65 -3.91 -3.19 -28.60
C LYS A 65 -3.41 -4.63 -28.52
N LEU A 66 -3.25 -5.15 -27.30
CA LEU A 66 -2.79 -6.53 -27.08
C LEU A 66 -3.81 -7.54 -27.60
N ILE A 67 -5.11 -7.35 -27.32
CA ILE A 67 -6.19 -8.21 -27.81
C ILE A 67 -6.24 -8.17 -29.34
N PHE A 68 -6.17 -6.99 -29.93
CA PHE A 68 -6.19 -6.82 -31.38
C PHE A 68 -5.00 -7.54 -32.05
N TYR A 69 -3.80 -7.37 -31.49
CA TYR A 69 -2.60 -8.05 -31.97
C TYR A 69 -2.71 -9.58 -31.87
N SER A 70 -3.13 -10.10 -30.71
CA SER A 70 -3.35 -11.54 -30.52
C SER A 70 -4.38 -12.11 -31.48
N ARG A 71 -5.50 -11.41 -31.73
CA ARG A 71 -6.51 -11.82 -32.73
C ARG A 71 -5.96 -11.84 -34.15
N ARG A 72 -5.13 -10.85 -34.52
CA ARG A 72 -4.49 -10.79 -35.84
C ARG A 72 -3.55 -11.97 -36.07
N ILE A 73 -2.74 -12.34 -35.08
CA ILE A 73 -1.84 -13.50 -35.16
C ILE A 73 -2.65 -14.79 -35.31
N SER A 74 -3.70 -14.99 -34.52
CA SER A 74 -4.55 -16.19 -34.61
C SER A 74 -5.21 -16.33 -35.98
N ASN A 75 -5.73 -15.24 -36.54
CA ASN A 75 -6.32 -15.24 -37.89
C ASN A 75 -5.29 -15.57 -38.98
N PHE A 76 -4.08 -15.02 -38.88
CA PHE A 76 -3.01 -15.30 -39.83
C PHE A 76 -2.60 -16.79 -39.80
N LYS A 77 -2.46 -17.37 -38.61
CA LYS A 77 -2.18 -18.81 -38.44
C LYS A 77 -3.25 -19.68 -39.08
N HIS A 78 -4.53 -19.39 -38.82
CA HIS A 78 -5.64 -20.15 -39.39
C HIS A 78 -5.63 -20.14 -40.93
N THR A 79 -5.38 -18.98 -41.54
CA THR A 79 -5.32 -18.89 -43.01
C THR A 79 -4.14 -19.66 -43.62
N ASN A 80 -2.99 -19.72 -42.93
CA ASN A 80 -1.83 -20.44 -43.42
C ASN A 80 -1.95 -21.96 -43.19
N GLU A 81 -2.53 -22.39 -42.08
CA GLU A 81 -2.86 -23.82 -41.86
C GLU A 81 -3.83 -24.34 -42.92
N ILE A 82 -4.90 -23.59 -43.25
CA ILE A 82 -5.84 -23.95 -44.32
C ILE A 82 -5.13 -24.06 -45.67
N LYS A 83 -4.27 -23.10 -46.03
CA LYS A 83 -3.49 -23.14 -47.27
C LYS A 83 -2.50 -24.29 -47.35
N ILE A 84 -1.95 -24.72 -46.21
CA ILE A 84 -1.04 -25.88 -46.14
C ILE A 84 -1.84 -27.18 -46.30
N LEU A 85 -3.01 -27.28 -45.66
CA LEU A 85 -3.91 -28.44 -45.76
C LEU A 85 -4.45 -28.63 -47.18
N GLU A 86 -4.76 -27.53 -47.90
CA GLU A 86 -5.21 -27.59 -49.29
C GLU A 86 -4.08 -27.97 -50.27
N ASN A 87 -2.82 -27.70 -49.93
CA ASN A 87 -1.68 -27.92 -50.83
C ASN A 87 -0.80 -29.15 -50.50
N SER A 88 -1.05 -29.86 -49.40
CA SER A 88 -0.13 -30.91 -48.92
C SER A 88 -0.79 -32.27 -48.72
N GLN A 89 -0.83 -33.07 -49.80
CA GLN A 89 -0.65 -34.53 -49.72
C GLN A 89 0.84 -34.92 -49.46
N SER A 90 1.69 -34.00 -49.03
CA SER A 90 3.11 -34.27 -48.81
C SER A 90 3.62 -33.81 -47.45
N SER A 91 4.03 -34.81 -46.66
CA SER A 91 5.07 -34.79 -45.63
C SER A 91 4.94 -33.78 -44.47
N LEU A 92 4.58 -34.38 -43.33
CA LEU A 92 4.61 -33.87 -41.97
C LEU A 92 6.01 -33.29 -41.60
N SER A 93 6.26 -32.02 -41.90
CA SER A 93 7.37 -31.29 -41.28
C SER A 93 6.92 -30.82 -39.90
N LYS A 94 7.38 -31.51 -38.85
CA LYS A 94 7.38 -30.99 -37.48
C LYS A 94 8.36 -29.83 -37.42
N CYS A 95 7.89 -28.66 -37.85
CA CYS A 95 8.46 -27.39 -37.45
C CYS A 95 8.10 -27.20 -35.98
N CYS A 96 9.08 -27.38 -35.10
CA CYS A 96 9.00 -27.04 -33.68
C CYS A 96 8.92 -25.51 -33.54
N ASP A 97 7.73 -24.96 -33.77
CA ASP A 97 7.48 -23.53 -33.67
C ASP A 97 7.18 -23.17 -32.21
N SER A 98 8.23 -22.99 -31.41
CA SER A 98 8.13 -22.69 -29.97
C SER A 98 7.54 -21.31 -29.65
N LYS A 99 7.10 -20.54 -30.66
CA LYS A 99 6.35 -19.28 -30.54
C LYS A 99 4.84 -19.46 -30.83
N ALA A 100 4.29 -20.59 -30.40
CA ALA A 100 2.90 -20.93 -30.68
C ALA A 100 1.88 -20.11 -29.85
N TYR A 101 2.30 -19.44 -28.80
CA TYR A 101 1.39 -18.80 -27.83
C TYR A 101 1.31 -17.30 -28.07
N GLY A 102 0.08 -16.77 -28.18
CA GLY A 102 -0.17 -15.33 -28.15
C GLY A 102 0.12 -14.75 -26.77
N ILE A 103 0.00 -13.42 -26.65
CA ILE A 103 0.28 -12.72 -25.39
C ILE A 103 -0.78 -13.09 -24.35
N GLN A 104 -0.36 -13.68 -23.23
CA GLN A 104 -1.25 -13.96 -22.11
C GLN A 104 -1.55 -12.67 -21.33
N ILE A 105 -2.80 -12.44 -20.96
CA ILE A 105 -3.19 -11.31 -20.11
C ILE A 105 -3.72 -11.88 -18.79
N VAL A 106 -3.15 -11.43 -17.68
CA VAL A 106 -3.60 -11.79 -16.32
C VAL A 106 -3.99 -10.52 -15.59
N GLY A 107 -5.27 -10.39 -15.24
CA GLY A 107 -5.80 -9.25 -14.50
C GLY A 107 -6.07 -9.60 -13.04
N MET A 108 -5.56 -8.81 -12.11
CA MET A 108 -5.82 -8.90 -10.68
C MET A 108 -6.54 -7.63 -10.23
N SER A 109 -7.53 -7.74 -9.34
CA SER A 109 -8.36 -6.59 -8.95
C SER A 109 -9.10 -6.85 -7.64
N ALA A 110 -9.39 -5.77 -6.91
CA ALA A 110 -10.52 -5.71 -5.98
C ALA A 110 -11.85 -6.08 -6.65
N THR A 111 -12.90 -6.29 -5.84
CA THR A 111 -14.22 -6.73 -6.30
C THR A 111 -14.81 -5.79 -7.36
N LEU A 112 -15.00 -6.30 -8.58
CA LEU A 112 -15.63 -5.59 -9.69
C LEU A 112 -17.08 -6.05 -9.91
N PRO A 113 -18.06 -5.13 -10.02
CA PRO A 113 -19.46 -5.50 -10.26
C PRO A 113 -19.68 -6.03 -11.69
N ASN A 114 -18.90 -5.57 -12.66
CA ASN A 114 -19.00 -5.87 -14.09
C ASN A 114 -17.98 -6.92 -14.58
N LEU A 115 -17.48 -7.78 -13.68
CA LEU A 115 -16.42 -8.76 -13.97
C LEU A 115 -16.75 -9.68 -15.17
N LYS A 116 -18.03 -10.05 -15.35
CA LYS A 116 -18.47 -10.87 -16.49
C LYS A 116 -18.25 -10.16 -17.83
N SER A 117 -18.61 -8.88 -17.92
CA SER A 117 -18.43 -8.07 -19.14
C SER A 117 -16.94 -7.88 -19.45
N LEU A 118 -16.14 -7.66 -18.42
CA LEU A 118 -14.69 -7.55 -18.52
C LEU A 118 -14.05 -8.86 -19.01
N GLY A 119 -14.46 -10.01 -18.46
CA GLY A 119 -14.03 -11.33 -18.92
C GLY A 119 -14.41 -11.60 -20.38
N GLN A 120 -15.62 -11.22 -20.79
CA GLN A 120 -16.06 -11.33 -22.20
C GLN A 120 -15.24 -10.45 -23.14
N TRP A 121 -14.95 -9.21 -22.75
CA TRP A 121 -14.13 -8.29 -23.54
C TRP A 121 -12.69 -8.81 -23.71
N LEU A 122 -12.08 -9.28 -22.61
CA LEU A 122 -10.73 -9.84 -22.61
C LEU A 122 -10.64 -11.27 -23.18
N ASN A 123 -11.79 -11.92 -23.43
CA ASN A 123 -11.86 -13.35 -23.71
C ASN A 123 -11.10 -14.19 -22.65
N ALA A 124 -11.35 -13.88 -21.37
CA ALA A 124 -10.64 -14.43 -20.23
C ALA A 124 -11.59 -15.15 -19.27
N GLU A 125 -11.09 -16.23 -18.66
CA GLU A 125 -11.69 -16.82 -17.48
C GLU A 125 -11.47 -15.90 -16.28
N PHE A 126 -12.42 -15.87 -15.34
CA PHE A 126 -12.30 -15.07 -14.13
C PHE A 126 -12.56 -15.91 -12.89
N TYR A 127 -11.84 -15.60 -11.82
CA TYR A 127 -12.01 -16.20 -10.51
C TYR A 127 -12.34 -15.10 -9.50
N LYS A 128 -13.44 -15.27 -8.77
CA LYS A 128 -13.90 -14.30 -7.75
C LYS A 128 -13.88 -14.98 -6.39
N ILE A 129 -13.01 -14.51 -5.51
CA ILE A 129 -13.02 -14.90 -4.10
C ILE A 129 -13.89 -13.88 -3.36
N VAL A 130 -15.07 -14.30 -2.92
CA VAL A 130 -15.83 -13.55 -1.92
C VAL A 130 -15.50 -14.17 -0.57
N LYS A 131 -14.74 -13.48 0.27
CA LYS A 131 -14.67 -13.83 1.68
C LYS A 131 -15.98 -13.37 2.32
N SER A 132 -16.95 -14.27 2.38
CA SER A 132 -18.08 -14.09 3.29
C SER A 132 -17.50 -14.10 4.71
N ALA A 133 -17.52 -12.97 5.40
CA ALA A 133 -17.64 -13.04 6.85
C ALA A 133 -18.94 -13.83 7.08
N SER A 134 -18.84 -15.08 7.51
CA SER A 134 -20.00 -15.97 7.70
C SER A 134 -21.08 -15.24 8.52
N LYS A 135 -22.36 -15.25 8.15
CA LYS A 135 -23.15 -16.47 7.96
C LYS A 135 -24.33 -16.29 7.00
N ASP A 136 -24.68 -17.43 6.45
CA ASP A 136 -25.96 -17.85 5.89
C ASP A 136 -26.16 -17.77 4.39
N ASP A 137 -26.28 -18.99 3.89
CA ASP A 137 -26.60 -19.44 2.57
C ASP A 137 -28.07 -19.16 2.25
N SER A 138 -28.28 -18.94 0.96
CA SER A 138 -29.54 -18.99 0.23
C SER A 138 -30.59 -17.89 0.49
N SER A 139 -30.76 -17.10 -0.57
CA SER A 139 -32.03 -16.49 -0.97
C SER A 139 -32.42 -15.16 -0.32
N THR A 140 -31.67 -14.09 -0.58
CA THR A 140 -32.17 -12.86 -1.21
C THR A 140 -31.07 -11.82 -1.23
N GLN A 141 -31.01 -11.07 -2.33
CA GLN A 141 -30.32 -9.78 -2.37
C GLN A 141 -31.01 -8.84 -1.38
N GLN A 142 -30.59 -8.89 -0.12
CA GLN A 142 -30.71 -7.75 0.76
C GLN A 142 -29.39 -7.02 0.69
N LEU A 143 -29.46 -5.76 0.29
CA LEU A 143 -28.43 -4.76 0.52
C LEU A 143 -28.15 -4.75 2.02
N LEU A 144 -27.29 -5.65 2.50
CA LEU A 144 -26.61 -5.45 3.76
C LEU A 144 -25.58 -4.37 3.46
N SER A 145 -26.01 -3.13 3.70
CA SER A 145 -25.15 -2.20 4.40
C SER A 145 -24.69 -2.94 5.66
N GLU A 146 -23.63 -3.73 5.53
CA GLU A 146 -22.80 -4.14 6.65
C GLU A 146 -22.10 -2.85 7.08
N CYS A 147 -22.90 -1.92 7.62
CA CYS A 147 -22.42 -0.97 8.58
C CYS A 147 -21.75 -1.87 9.61
N LEU A 148 -20.43 -1.75 9.71
CA LEU A 148 -19.75 -2.06 10.95
C LEU A 148 -20.63 -1.47 12.04
N GLU A 149 -21.34 -2.31 12.78
CA GLU A 149 -21.99 -1.83 14.00
C GLU A 149 -20.85 -1.19 14.79
N PRO A 150 -20.91 0.11 15.10
CA PRO A 150 -19.87 0.74 15.90
C PRO A 150 -19.67 -0.15 17.11
N ALA A 151 -18.43 -0.53 17.41
CA ALA A 151 -18.15 -1.31 18.61
C ALA A 151 -18.70 -0.49 19.78
N ASP A 152 -19.89 -0.85 20.27
CA ASP A 152 -20.56 -0.11 21.32
C ASP A 152 -19.63 -0.08 22.52
N ASN A 153 -19.07 1.11 22.77
CA ASN A 153 -18.25 1.44 23.92
C ASN A 153 -17.18 0.39 24.25
N LEU A 154 -16.24 0.13 23.33
CA LEU A 154 -14.98 -0.46 23.79
C LEU A 154 -14.39 0.50 24.83
N PRO A 155 -14.22 0.06 26.09
CA PRO A 155 -13.80 0.97 27.15
C PRO A 155 -12.38 1.43 26.84
N LEU A 156 -12.25 2.72 26.48
CA LEU A 156 -10.97 3.39 26.37
C LEU A 156 -10.24 3.31 27.71
N ASP A 157 -8.92 3.46 27.68
CA ASP A 157 -8.11 3.54 28.88
C ASP A 157 -8.73 4.52 29.91
N PRO A 158 -8.96 4.08 31.15
CA PRO A 158 -9.60 4.91 32.17
C PRO A 158 -8.87 6.23 32.43
N GLN A 159 -7.54 6.27 32.25
CA GLN A 159 -6.78 7.50 32.43
C GLN A 159 -7.02 8.51 31.30
N LEU A 160 -7.26 8.04 30.07
CA LEU A 160 -7.61 8.91 28.94
C LEU A 160 -8.99 9.53 29.13
N THR A 161 -9.97 8.72 29.55
CA THR A 161 -11.35 9.22 29.76
C THR A 161 -11.43 10.27 30.88
N SER A 162 -10.54 10.18 31.87
CA SER A 162 -10.43 11.13 32.98
C SER A 162 -9.61 12.39 32.68
N ASP A 163 -8.88 12.44 31.55
CA ASP A 163 -7.98 13.54 31.23
C ASP A 163 -8.75 14.75 30.66
N THR A 164 -8.96 15.75 31.52
CA THR A 164 -9.71 16.96 31.17
C THR A 164 -9.04 17.81 30.09
N GLU A 165 -7.70 17.77 29.95
CA GLU A 165 -7.00 18.57 28.94
C GLU A 165 -7.14 17.94 27.55
N LEU A 166 -7.05 16.61 27.46
CA LEU A 166 -7.29 15.88 26.21
C LEU A 166 -8.74 16.03 25.74
N ASN A 167 -9.70 15.91 26.66
CA ASN A 167 -11.12 16.04 26.37
C ASN A 167 -11.52 17.45 25.88
N MET A 168 -10.75 18.49 26.20
CA MET A 168 -11.00 19.85 25.70
C MET A 168 -10.46 20.10 24.28
N ILE A 169 -9.51 19.27 23.83
CA ILE A 169 -8.84 19.41 22.53
C ILE A 169 -9.43 18.44 21.50
N ASP A 170 -10.02 17.34 21.97
CA ASP A 170 -10.56 16.24 21.17
C ASP A 170 -12.09 16.35 20.95
N GLU A 171 -12.54 17.41 20.29
CA GLU A 171 -13.98 17.61 20.02
C GLU A 171 -14.61 16.44 19.23
N ASP A 172 -13.83 15.77 18.38
CA ASP A 172 -14.27 14.70 17.49
C ASP A 172 -13.93 13.28 17.98
N GLY A 173 -13.28 13.12 19.14
CA GLY A 173 -12.91 11.82 19.72
C GLY A 173 -11.74 11.09 19.03
N VAL A 174 -11.07 11.73 18.07
CA VAL A 174 -9.98 11.15 17.28
C VAL A 174 -8.73 10.92 18.14
N PHE A 175 -8.40 11.84 19.05
CA PHE A 175 -7.20 11.72 19.88
C PHE A 175 -7.34 10.56 20.85
N ALA A 176 -8.48 10.42 21.51
CA ALA A 176 -8.74 9.36 22.47
C ALA A 176 -8.61 7.98 21.82
N LEU A 177 -9.21 7.79 20.62
CA LEU A 177 -9.09 6.55 19.85
C LEU A 177 -7.64 6.26 19.45
N CYS A 178 -6.90 7.28 19.01
CA CYS A 178 -5.51 7.12 18.60
C CYS A 178 -4.62 6.73 19.79
N PHE A 179 -4.75 7.43 20.90
CA PHE A 179 -3.90 7.22 22.08
C PHE A 179 -4.20 5.91 22.77
N ASP A 180 -5.46 5.49 22.84
CA ASP A 180 -5.80 4.15 23.33
C ASP A 180 -5.15 3.06 22.48
N THR A 181 -5.24 3.19 21.14
CA THR A 181 -4.61 2.23 20.22
C THR A 181 -3.09 2.22 20.36
N LEU A 182 -2.47 3.40 20.49
CA LEU A 182 -1.03 3.52 20.74
C LEU A 182 -0.66 2.83 22.05
N LEU A 183 -1.34 3.13 23.16
CA LEU A 183 -1.10 2.53 24.47
C LEU A 183 -1.20 1.00 24.49
N ASN A 184 -1.97 0.41 23.57
CA ASN A 184 -2.06 -1.04 23.38
C ASN A 184 -0.95 -1.62 22.48
N GLY A 185 -0.03 -0.79 22.00
CA GLY A 185 1.14 -1.19 21.21
C GLY A 185 0.88 -1.27 19.71
N HIS A 186 -0.15 -0.58 19.23
CA HIS A 186 -0.58 -0.62 17.83
C HIS A 186 -0.37 0.72 17.13
N GLY A 187 -0.15 0.69 15.82
CA GLY A 187 -0.12 1.88 14.97
C GLY A 187 -1.53 2.28 14.53
N VAL A 188 -1.71 3.56 14.21
CA VAL A 188 -3.00 4.12 13.78
C VAL A 188 -2.86 4.78 12.42
N LEU A 189 -3.81 4.52 11.52
CA LEU A 189 -3.93 5.22 10.25
C LEU A 189 -5.19 6.09 10.28
N VAL A 190 -5.03 7.40 10.17
CA VAL A 190 -6.15 8.36 10.14
C VAL A 190 -6.30 8.93 8.74
N PHE A 191 -7.48 8.75 8.14
CA PHE A 191 -7.81 9.34 6.84
C PHE A 191 -8.40 10.74 7.02
N CYS A 192 -7.67 11.74 6.52
CA CYS A 192 -8.09 13.13 6.56
C CYS A 192 -8.61 13.57 5.19
N PRO A 193 -9.63 14.44 5.12
CA PRO A 193 -10.23 14.86 3.87
C PRO A 193 -9.34 15.83 3.05
N THR A 194 -8.40 16.53 3.70
CA THR A 194 -7.54 17.51 3.04
C THR A 194 -6.09 17.40 3.48
N LYS A 195 -5.16 17.82 2.61
CA LYS A 195 -3.72 17.91 2.91
C LYS A 195 -3.45 18.70 4.18
N GLN A 196 -4.06 19.89 4.28
CA GLN A 196 -3.91 20.77 5.45
C GLN A 196 -4.38 20.08 6.73
N TRP A 197 -5.47 19.31 6.68
CA TRP A 197 -5.96 18.58 7.85
C TRP A 197 -5.01 17.45 8.27
N CYS A 198 -4.36 16.76 7.32
CA CYS A 198 -3.31 15.79 7.65
C CYS A 198 -2.20 16.44 8.48
N GLU A 199 -1.70 17.61 8.02
CA GLU A 199 -0.61 18.33 8.67
C GLU A 199 -1.02 18.86 10.06
N GLN A 200 -2.20 19.48 10.16
CA GLN A 200 -2.72 20.05 11.42
C GLN A 200 -3.00 18.98 12.48
N LEU A 201 -3.62 17.87 12.08
CA LEU A 201 -3.92 16.78 13.00
C LEU A 201 -2.62 16.13 13.51
N ALA A 202 -1.68 15.84 12.61
CA ALA A 202 -0.38 15.28 12.98
C ALA A 202 0.40 16.19 13.94
N ASP A 203 0.43 17.50 13.66
CA ASP A 203 1.10 18.47 14.53
C ASP A 203 0.49 18.53 15.92
N THR A 204 -0.84 18.53 15.99
CA THR A 204 -1.57 18.58 17.25
C THR A 204 -1.36 17.27 18.04
N MET A 205 -1.43 16.10 17.38
CA MET A 205 -1.13 14.80 17.99
C MET A 205 0.29 14.74 18.55
N ALA A 206 1.29 15.18 17.78
CA ALA A 206 2.67 15.20 18.23
C ALA A 206 2.88 16.11 19.44
N ARG A 207 2.22 17.29 19.45
CA ARG A 207 2.24 18.20 20.60
C ARG A 207 1.63 17.57 21.85
N GLN A 208 0.53 16.84 21.72
CA GLN A 208 -0.09 16.16 22.86
C GLN A 208 0.79 15.04 23.40
N ILE A 209 1.38 14.22 22.53
CA ILE A 209 2.34 13.20 22.95
C ILE A 209 3.54 13.85 23.66
N PHE A 210 4.04 14.98 23.15
CA PHE A 210 5.09 15.73 23.84
C PHE A 210 4.69 16.14 25.25
N ILE A 211 3.53 16.78 25.43
CA ILE A 211 3.05 17.25 26.73
C ILE A 211 2.94 16.08 27.72
N LEU A 212 2.33 14.97 27.28
CA LEU A 212 2.17 13.77 28.12
C LEU A 212 3.52 13.13 28.50
N THR A 213 4.49 13.11 27.58
CA THR A 213 5.77 12.42 27.77
C THR A 213 6.88 13.31 28.35
N GLN A 214 6.69 14.62 28.44
CA GLN A 214 7.73 15.59 28.82
C GLN A 214 8.32 15.31 30.21
N SER A 215 7.47 14.93 31.18
CA SER A 215 7.90 14.62 32.55
C SER A 215 8.85 13.44 32.61
N TYR A 216 8.58 12.39 31.83
CA TYR A 216 9.42 11.19 31.71
C TYR A 216 10.81 11.53 31.17
N PHE A 217 10.87 12.27 30.05
CA PHE A 217 12.14 12.63 29.43
C PHE A 217 12.96 13.67 30.23
N SER A 218 12.29 14.51 31.01
CA SER A 218 12.98 15.46 31.90
C SER A 218 13.64 14.74 33.09
N ALA A 219 13.02 13.68 33.61
CA ALA A 219 13.57 12.87 34.69
C ALA A 219 14.74 11.99 34.25
N SER A 220 14.72 11.44 33.04
CA SER A 220 15.82 10.61 32.52
C SER A 220 17.13 11.39 32.37
N HIS A 221 17.07 12.68 31.98
CA HIS A 221 18.27 13.51 31.81
C HIS A 221 18.98 13.93 33.11
N GLN A 222 18.30 13.90 34.26
CA GLN A 222 18.94 14.20 35.56
C GLN A 222 19.76 13.02 36.11
N ASN A 223 19.44 11.80 35.71
CA ASN A 223 20.17 10.61 36.16
C ASN A 223 21.51 10.39 35.42
N ASP A 224 21.64 10.89 34.19
CA ASP A 224 22.86 10.74 33.38
C ASP A 224 24.02 11.70 33.77
N HIS A 225 23.76 12.75 34.55
CA HIS A 225 24.81 13.70 34.98
C HIS A 225 25.44 13.40 36.35
N ASN A 226 24.96 12.40 37.08
CA ASN A 226 25.53 11.97 38.36
C ASN A 226 26.30 10.65 38.28
N GLN A 227 26.71 10.21 37.08
CA GLN A 227 27.39 8.94 36.87
C GLN A 227 28.71 9.08 36.09
N SER A 228 29.61 9.92 36.61
CA SER A 228 31.05 9.70 36.44
C SER A 228 31.58 9.08 37.73
N ASP A 229 32.10 7.86 37.64
CA ASP A 229 32.74 7.06 38.70
C ASP A 229 31.83 6.12 39.52
N ALA A 230 31.32 5.07 38.89
CA ALA A 230 31.33 3.71 39.47
C ALA A 230 30.87 2.64 38.46
N ASN A 231 31.81 1.74 38.13
CA ASN A 231 31.68 0.33 37.77
C ASN A 231 30.45 -0.19 37.00
N ILE A 232 30.79 -0.76 35.85
CA ILE A 232 30.08 -1.79 35.07
C ILE A 232 29.38 -2.80 35.98
N GLY A 233 28.05 -2.81 35.90
CA GLY A 233 27.19 -3.88 36.37
C GLY A 233 25.89 -3.83 35.57
N ASN A 234 25.68 -4.82 34.71
CA ASN A 234 24.41 -5.08 34.04
C ASN A 234 23.25 -5.00 35.05
N SER A 235 22.50 -3.90 35.05
CA SER A 235 21.17 -3.87 35.67
C SER A 235 20.17 -4.41 34.67
N THR A 236 20.18 -5.74 34.54
CA THR A 236 18.97 -6.50 34.25
C THR A 236 17.94 -6.03 35.26
N TYR A 237 16.93 -5.28 34.81
CA TYR A 237 15.76 -4.96 35.63
C TYR A 237 15.17 -6.30 36.07
N LYS A 238 15.45 -6.64 37.33
CA LYS A 238 14.91 -7.81 37.99
C LYS A 238 13.40 -7.63 38.03
N ASN A 239 12.71 -8.70 37.62
CA ASN A 239 11.36 -9.00 38.07
C ASN A 239 11.31 -8.82 39.60
N SER A 240 10.64 -7.77 40.03
CA SER A 240 10.07 -7.67 41.36
C SER A 240 8.61 -7.31 41.15
N ASP A 241 7.75 -8.28 41.45
CA ASP A 241 6.31 -8.15 41.58
C ASP A 241 5.99 -7.01 42.55
N ASP A 242 5.79 -5.80 42.04
CA ASP A 242 5.25 -4.68 42.81
C ASP A 242 4.05 -4.07 42.06
N HIS A 243 2.89 -4.66 42.38
CA HIS A 243 1.57 -4.17 42.03
C HIS A 243 1.27 -2.86 42.80
N SER A 244 1.77 -1.69 42.37
CA SER A 244 1.14 -0.40 42.74
C SER A 244 1.66 0.89 42.07
N VAL A 245 2.62 0.87 41.13
CA VAL A 245 2.87 2.08 40.31
C VAL A 245 1.97 2.01 39.10
N GLN A 246 0.78 2.63 39.18
CA GLN A 246 -0.05 2.83 38.01
C GLN A 246 0.69 3.80 37.09
N SER A 247 1.49 3.23 36.19
CA SER A 247 2.31 3.99 35.24
C SER A 247 1.39 4.95 34.49
N ASN A 248 1.55 6.25 34.74
CA ASN A 248 0.82 7.30 34.07
C ASN A 248 0.92 7.10 32.53
N ILE A 249 -0.15 7.39 31.80
CA ILE A 249 -0.23 7.34 30.33
C ILE A 249 1.01 7.93 29.64
N GLY A 250 1.59 9.02 30.18
CA GLY A 250 2.80 9.64 29.67
C GLY A 250 4.02 8.71 29.68
N THR A 251 4.25 7.99 30.77
CA THR A 251 5.34 7.01 30.86
C THR A 251 5.11 5.83 29.91
N ARG A 252 3.87 5.36 29.80
CA ARG A 252 3.52 4.25 28.89
C ARG A 252 3.75 4.62 27.43
N LEU A 253 3.29 5.81 27.01
CA LEU A 253 3.53 6.34 25.67
C LEU A 253 5.04 6.56 25.42
N ALA A 254 5.76 7.12 26.39
CA ALA A 254 7.20 7.38 26.23
C ALA A 254 8.00 6.11 25.99
N LEU A 255 7.65 5.01 26.68
CA LEU A 255 8.29 3.70 26.50
C LEU A 255 8.06 3.08 25.12
N GLN A 256 7.00 3.46 24.42
CA GLN A 256 6.71 2.96 23.08
C GLN A 256 7.44 3.73 21.97
N LEU A 257 8.01 4.89 22.27
CA LEU A 257 8.73 5.70 21.28
C LEU A 257 10.15 5.15 21.07
N ASP A 258 10.40 4.56 19.90
CA ASP A 258 11.76 4.21 19.45
C ASP A 258 12.54 5.47 19.06
N ARG A 259 13.14 6.13 20.05
CA ARG A 259 13.88 7.38 19.86
C ARG A 259 15.03 7.24 18.86
N VAL A 260 15.71 6.10 18.84
CA VAL A 260 16.86 5.88 17.94
C VAL A 260 16.38 5.73 16.50
N GLY A 261 15.33 4.94 16.28
CA GLY A 261 14.70 4.79 14.97
C GLY A 261 14.15 6.10 14.43
N LEU A 262 13.46 6.88 15.28
CA LEU A 262 12.88 8.17 14.88
C LEU A 262 13.94 9.21 14.50
N VAL A 263 15.04 9.32 15.27
CA VAL A 263 16.16 10.22 14.92
C VAL A 263 16.81 9.78 13.60
N THR A 264 17.02 8.48 13.42
CA THR A 264 17.57 7.93 12.17
C THR A 264 16.68 8.26 10.97
N CYS A 265 15.37 8.13 11.12
CA CYS A 265 14.39 8.47 10.09
C CYS A 265 14.47 9.96 9.70
N VAL A 266 14.52 10.85 10.70
CA VAL A 266 14.68 12.29 10.48
C VAL A 266 15.98 12.61 9.73
N GLU A 267 17.09 11.96 10.07
CA GLU A 267 18.36 12.15 9.36
C GLU A 267 18.32 11.67 7.91
N GLN A 268 17.66 10.53 7.64
CA GLN A 268 17.49 10.03 6.29
C GLN A 268 16.66 10.98 5.44
N LEU A 269 15.54 11.48 5.98
CA LEU A 269 14.68 12.44 5.29
C LEU A 269 15.39 13.77 5.02
N LYS A 270 16.25 14.25 5.92
CA LYS A 270 17.09 15.44 5.67
C LYS A 270 18.04 15.28 4.49
N ARG A 271 18.45 14.05 4.17
CA ARG A 271 19.34 13.73 3.04
C ARG A 271 18.57 13.54 1.73
N CYS A 272 17.24 13.49 1.76
CA CYS A 272 16.43 13.39 0.55
C CYS A 272 16.50 14.69 -0.28
N PRO A 273 16.48 14.63 -1.62
CA PRO A 273 16.53 15.81 -2.48
C PRO A 273 15.39 16.81 -2.26
N ALA A 274 14.24 16.34 -1.79
CA ALA A 274 13.08 17.18 -1.44
C ALA A 274 13.28 18.00 -0.16
N GLY A 275 14.31 17.67 0.65
CA GLY A 275 14.47 18.17 2.01
C GLY A 275 13.48 17.52 2.98
N LEU A 276 13.60 17.91 4.25
CA LEU A 276 12.68 17.51 5.31
C LEU A 276 11.75 18.68 5.65
N ASP A 277 10.44 18.45 5.54
CA ASP A 277 9.43 19.40 5.98
C ASP A 277 9.54 19.69 7.49
N THR A 278 9.37 20.95 7.87
CA THR A 278 9.56 21.39 9.26
C THR A 278 8.50 20.87 10.22
N ILE A 279 7.25 20.71 9.77
CA ILE A 279 6.17 20.14 10.56
C ILE A 279 6.43 18.64 10.70
N LEU A 280 6.76 17.96 9.60
CA LEU A 280 7.08 16.53 9.61
C LEU A 280 8.27 16.22 10.55
N ALA A 281 9.31 17.05 10.54
CA ALA A 281 10.45 16.92 11.45
C ALA A 281 10.03 16.96 12.92
N ARG A 282 9.11 17.87 13.27
CA ARG A 282 8.59 18.02 14.64
C ARG A 282 7.71 16.84 15.03
N CYS A 283 6.85 16.39 14.13
CA CYS A 283 5.94 15.27 14.41
C CYS A 283 6.69 13.95 14.60
N LEU A 284 7.69 13.68 13.75
CA LEU A 284 8.45 12.42 13.77
C LEU A 284 9.16 12.20 15.11
N GLY A 285 9.57 13.26 15.81
CA GLY A 285 10.18 13.14 17.15
C GLY A 285 9.29 12.44 18.19
N TYR A 286 7.98 12.39 17.94
CA TYR A 286 6.97 11.81 18.82
C TYR A 286 6.19 10.66 18.15
N GLY A 287 6.77 10.04 17.11
CA GLY A 287 6.17 8.87 16.45
C GLY A 287 4.94 9.21 15.61
N VAL A 288 4.72 10.48 15.27
CA VAL A 288 3.60 10.93 14.43
C VAL A 288 4.13 11.41 13.08
N ALA A 289 3.42 11.09 12.01
CA ALA A 289 3.72 11.58 10.67
C ALA A 289 2.42 11.82 9.91
N PHE A 290 2.51 12.66 8.87
CA PHE A 290 1.44 12.83 7.89
C PHE A 290 1.93 12.41 6.51
N HIS A 291 1.00 12.04 5.64
CA HIS A 291 1.28 11.68 4.26
C HIS A 291 0.14 12.14 3.35
N HIS A 292 0.50 12.77 2.24
CA HIS A 292 -0.40 13.24 1.19
C HIS A 292 0.35 13.33 -0.15
N ALA A 293 -0.35 13.54 -1.25
CA ALA A 293 0.20 13.49 -2.61
C ALA A 293 1.16 14.65 -3.02
N GLY A 294 1.56 15.51 -2.10
CA GLY A 294 2.43 16.66 -2.38
C GLY A 294 3.25 17.04 -1.17
#